data_AF-A0A2V8LQD2-F1
#
_entry.id   AF-A0A2V8LQD2-F1
#
_cell.length_a   1.000
_cell.length_b   1.000
_cell.length_c   1.000
_cell.angle_alpha   90.00
_cell.angle_beta   90.00
_cell.angle_gamma   90.00
#
_symmetry.space_group_name_H-M   'P 1'
#
loop_
_entity.id
_entity.type
_entity.pdbx_description
1 polymer ?
#
loop_
_entity_poly.entity_id
_entity_poly.type
_entity_poly.pdbx_seq_one_letter_code
_entity_poly.pdbx_strand_id
1 'polypeptide(L)'
;MMKESNQNGHVTETPDISYIRNVDTAHELSDVQVGGLVKFVVGLFVLTVAVFFLTWGMFRMFEARSQEPPRSPMALSGEERLPPEPRLQGAPGFGETLAKSATLMPAEESEAPGATRPGSPKNPLWEIKALRKQWDDVLEQGPIDQNGKRYGMPIETAKEEILKQGLPVRPQEAGSRKQ
;
A
#
# COMPACT_ATOMS: atom_id res chain seq x y z
N MET A 1 -40.06 -86.07 0.17
CA MET A 1 -39.02 -85.18 0.76
C MET A 1 -38.17 -84.67 -0.39
N MET A 2 -38.45 -83.46 -0.86
CA MET A 2 -37.52 -82.52 -1.52
C MET A 2 -38.31 -81.24 -1.75
N LYS A 3 -37.75 -80.15 -1.25
CA LYS A 3 -38.32 -78.82 -1.13
C LYS A 3 -37.24 -77.91 -1.67
N GLU A 4 -37.49 -77.15 -2.73
CA GLU A 4 -36.66 -76.01 -3.15
C GLU A 4 -37.45 -75.25 -4.23
N SER A 5 -38.21 -74.22 -3.82
CA SER A 5 -37.81 -72.82 -3.60
C SER A 5 -37.70 -72.03 -4.90
N ASN A 6 -38.83 -71.44 -5.25
CA ASN A 6 -38.98 -70.25 -6.07
C ASN A 6 -37.99 -69.16 -5.63
N GLN A 7 -37.11 -68.70 -6.54
CA GLN A 7 -36.35 -67.47 -6.36
C GLN A 7 -36.49 -66.59 -7.60
N ASN A 8 -37.52 -65.73 -7.55
CA ASN A 8 -37.65 -64.53 -8.37
C ASN A 8 -36.55 -63.54 -7.96
N GLY A 9 -35.40 -63.59 -8.62
CA GLY A 9 -34.34 -62.59 -8.48
C GLY A 9 -34.61 -61.37 -9.37
N HIS A 10 -34.69 -60.19 -8.77
CA HIS A 10 -34.76 -58.91 -9.48
C HIS A 10 -33.50 -58.70 -10.33
N VAL A 11 -33.65 -58.78 -11.65
CA VAL A 11 -32.56 -58.57 -12.63
C VAL A 11 -32.25 -57.07 -12.71
N THR A 12 -31.39 -56.59 -11.81
CA THR A 12 -30.90 -55.19 -11.79
C THR A 12 -29.52 -55.00 -12.37
N GLU A 13 -28.88 -56.07 -12.84
CA GLU A 13 -27.63 -55.92 -13.57
C GLU A 13 -27.97 -55.56 -15.00
N THR A 14 -27.71 -54.29 -15.36
CA THR A 14 -27.63 -53.90 -16.76
C THR A 14 -26.67 -54.87 -17.44
N PRO A 15 -27.08 -55.55 -18.53
CA PRO A 15 -26.21 -56.46 -19.26
C PRO A 15 -24.87 -55.77 -19.52
N ASP A 16 -23.76 -56.49 -19.36
CA ASP A 16 -22.42 -55.94 -19.58
C ASP A 16 -22.28 -55.49 -21.04
N ILE A 17 -22.56 -54.21 -21.30
CA ILE A 17 -22.52 -53.61 -22.64
C ILE A 17 -21.09 -53.23 -23.07
N SER A 18 -20.04 -53.69 -22.37
CA SER A 18 -18.65 -53.44 -22.77
C SER A 18 -18.29 -54.00 -24.16
N TYR A 19 -19.08 -54.94 -24.66
CA TYR A 19 -18.97 -55.50 -26.02
C TYR A 19 -19.59 -54.61 -27.11
N ILE A 20 -20.46 -53.65 -26.77
CA ILE A 20 -21.07 -52.74 -27.73
C ILE A 20 -20.05 -51.67 -28.08
N ARG A 21 -19.27 -51.90 -29.15
CA ARG A 21 -18.37 -50.90 -29.73
C ARG A 21 -18.89 -50.51 -31.11
N ASN A 22 -18.93 -49.20 -31.36
CA ASN A 22 -19.24 -48.70 -32.69
C ASN A 22 -18.05 -49.02 -33.61
N VAL A 23 -18.17 -50.11 -34.37
CA VAL A 23 -17.14 -50.59 -35.30
C VAL A 23 -16.80 -49.57 -36.39
N ASP A 24 -17.73 -48.65 -36.69
CA ASP A 24 -17.54 -47.54 -37.63
C ASP A 24 -16.89 -46.30 -36.99
N THR A 25 -16.71 -46.24 -35.66
CA THR A 25 -15.84 -45.25 -35.01
C THR A 25 -14.40 -45.76 -35.06
N ALA A 26 -13.81 -45.71 -36.25
CA ALA A 26 -12.37 -45.81 -36.42
C ALA A 26 -11.73 -44.62 -35.69
N HIS A 27 -11.13 -44.86 -34.53
CA HIS A 27 -10.12 -43.94 -34.02
C HIS A 27 -8.91 -44.15 -34.92
N GLU A 28 -8.65 -43.22 -35.83
CA GLU A 28 -7.47 -43.19 -36.68
C GLU A 28 -6.24 -43.23 -35.77
N LEU A 29 -5.67 -44.42 -35.52
CA LEU A 29 -4.51 -44.61 -34.64
C LEU A 29 -3.23 -43.95 -35.20
N SER A 30 -3.30 -43.28 -36.36
CA SER A 30 -2.13 -42.81 -37.09
C SER A 30 -2.39 -41.67 -38.10
N ASP A 31 -3.29 -40.71 -37.84
CA ASP A 31 -3.41 -39.53 -38.74
C ASP A 31 -2.38 -38.42 -38.43
N VAL A 32 -1.57 -38.59 -37.37
CA VAL A 32 -0.55 -37.60 -36.99
C VAL A 32 0.85 -38.11 -37.29
N GLN A 33 1.62 -37.32 -38.04
CA GLN A 33 3.02 -37.61 -38.33
C GLN A 33 3.90 -37.42 -37.07
N VAL A 34 3.99 -38.47 -36.24
CA VAL A 34 4.76 -38.46 -34.98
C VAL A 34 6.22 -38.05 -35.22
N GLY A 35 6.84 -38.52 -36.31
CA GLY A 35 8.21 -38.15 -36.66
C GLY A 35 8.39 -36.66 -36.96
N GLY A 36 7.38 -36.00 -37.53
CA GLY A 36 7.39 -34.55 -37.76
C GLY A 36 7.22 -33.79 -36.45
N LEU A 37 6.29 -34.24 -35.61
CA LEU A 37 6.03 -33.66 -34.30
C LEU A 37 7.26 -33.72 -33.38
N VAL A 38 7.94 -34.87 -33.32
CA VAL A 38 9.15 -35.04 -32.50
C VAL A 38 10.27 -34.12 -32.98
N LYS A 39 10.51 -34.03 -34.30
CA LYS A 39 11.50 -33.10 -34.87
C LYS A 39 11.17 -31.65 -34.56
N PHE A 40 9.89 -31.28 -34.61
CA PHE A 40 9.43 -29.94 -34.27
C PHE A 40 9.70 -29.61 -32.79
N VAL A 41 9.36 -30.52 -31.87
CA VAL A 41 9.61 -30.34 -30.43
C VAL A 41 11.10 -30.23 -30.13
N VAL A 42 11.93 -31.09 -30.74
CA VAL A 42 13.39 -31.03 -30.60
C VAL A 42 13.92 -29.71 -31.15
N GLY A 43 13.46 -29.27 -32.33
CA GLY A 43 13.85 -27.98 -32.91
C GLY A 43 13.49 -26.80 -32.01
N LEU A 44 12.27 -26.80 -31.45
CA LEU A 44 11.80 -25.75 -30.55
C LEU A 44 12.62 -25.73 -29.24
N PHE A 45 12.97 -26.90 -28.72
CA PHE A 45 13.81 -27.03 -27.53
C PHE A 45 15.22 -26.48 -27.78
N VAL A 46 15.86 -26.87 -28.90
CA VAL A 46 17.19 -26.36 -29.28
C VAL A 46 17.18 -24.85 -29.47
N LEU A 47 16.15 -24.29 -30.11
CA LEU A 47 16.00 -22.84 -30.27
C LEU A 47 15.88 -22.14 -28.91
N THR A 48 15.09 -22.70 -27.99
CA THR A 48 14.91 -22.16 -26.63
C THR A 48 16.24 -22.14 -25.88
N VAL A 49 16.99 -23.25 -25.92
CA VAL A 49 18.32 -23.35 -25.31
C VAL A 49 19.30 -22.36 -25.94
N ALA A 50 19.25 -22.18 -27.26
CA ALA A 50 20.09 -21.20 -27.96
C ALA A 50 19.80 -19.76 -27.52
N VAL A 51 18.53 -19.36 -27.42
CA VAL A 51 18.13 -18.03 -26.92
C VAL A 51 18.54 -17.84 -25.45
N PHE A 52 18.41 -18.88 -24.63
CA PHE A 52 18.88 -18.85 -23.24
C PHE A 52 20.39 -18.58 -23.17
N PHE A 53 21.22 -19.30 -23.93
CA PHE A 53 22.66 -19.05 -23.94
C PHE A 53 23.03 -17.69 -24.54
N LEU A 54 22.30 -17.21 -25.55
CA LEU A 54 22.51 -15.89 -26.14
C LEU A 54 22.24 -14.78 -25.12
N THR A 55 21.11 -14.85 -24.41
CA THR A 55 20.76 -13.86 -23.37
C THR A 55 21.72 -13.94 -22.18
N TRP A 56 22.06 -15.15 -21.71
CA TRP A 56 23.07 -15.35 -20.66
C TRP A 56 24.44 -14.78 -21.05
N GLY A 57 24.90 -15.03 -22.27
CA GLY A 57 26.16 -14.49 -22.79
C GLY A 57 26.13 -12.97 -22.92
N MET A 58 25.02 -12.41 -23.38
CA MET A 58 24.83 -10.96 -23.46
C MET A 58 24.88 -10.31 -22.07
N PHE A 59 24.21 -10.89 -21.07
CA PHE A 59 24.28 -10.40 -19.68
C PHE A 59 25.70 -10.43 -19.14
N ARG A 60 26.43 -11.54 -19.32
CA ARG A 60 27.84 -11.65 -18.90
C ARG A 60 28.72 -10.60 -19.56
N MET A 61 28.47 -10.30 -20.85
CA MET A 61 29.20 -9.26 -21.57
C MET A 61 28.88 -7.85 -21.07
N PHE A 62 27.61 -7.59 -20.74
CA PHE A 62 27.18 -6.30 -20.20
C PHE A 62 27.65 -6.10 -18.76
N GLU A 63 27.59 -7.11 -17.91
CA GLU A 63 28.12 -7.07 -16.54
C GLU A 63 29.61 -6.72 -16.52
N ALA A 64 30.39 -7.28 -17.45
CA ALA A 64 31.80 -6.93 -17.62
C ALA A 64 32.04 -5.47 -18.07
N ARG A 65 31.01 -4.77 -18.57
CA ARG A 65 31.07 -3.37 -19.04
C ARG A 65 30.31 -2.41 -18.12
N SER A 66 29.40 -2.91 -17.30
CA SER A 66 28.58 -2.14 -16.37
C SER A 66 29.42 -1.73 -15.19
N GLN A 67 29.91 -0.49 -15.21
CA GLN A 67 30.39 0.18 -14.01
C GLN A 67 29.21 0.35 -13.06
N GLU A 68 29.37 -0.02 -11.78
CA GLU A 68 28.34 0.25 -10.79
C GLU A 68 28.08 1.76 -10.76
N PRO A 69 26.82 2.20 -10.97
CA PRO A 69 26.52 3.62 -10.91
C PRO A 69 26.91 4.14 -9.51
N PRO A 70 27.56 5.30 -9.42
CA PRO A 70 27.89 5.89 -8.13
C PRO A 70 26.60 5.98 -7.29
N ARG A 71 26.74 5.67 -5.99
CA ARG A 71 25.63 5.60 -5.03
C ARG A 71 24.69 6.78 -5.25
N SER A 72 23.41 6.47 -5.53
CA SER A 72 22.45 7.51 -5.91
C SER A 72 22.34 8.56 -4.81
N PRO A 73 22.15 9.85 -5.16
CA PRO A 73 21.98 10.92 -4.17
C PRO A 73 20.75 10.68 -3.28
N MET A 74 19.83 9.80 -3.69
CA MET A 74 18.70 9.36 -2.87
C MET A 74 19.07 8.29 -1.83
N ALA A 75 20.18 7.56 -1.99
CA ALA A 75 20.71 6.62 -1.01
C ALA A 75 21.73 7.25 -0.03
N LEU A 76 21.93 8.57 -0.12
CA LEU A 76 22.69 9.36 0.86
C LEU A 76 21.98 9.35 2.21
N SER A 77 22.77 9.31 3.28
CA SER A 77 22.26 9.40 4.65
C SER A 77 21.54 10.75 4.86
N GLY A 78 20.63 10.81 5.83
CA GLY A 78 19.80 12.00 6.08
C GLY A 78 20.60 13.29 6.30
N GLU A 79 21.86 13.20 6.71
CA GLU A 79 22.75 14.35 6.91
C GLU A 79 23.45 14.81 5.63
N GLU A 80 23.85 13.89 4.75
CA GLU A 80 24.50 14.20 3.45
C GLU A 80 23.52 14.82 2.44
N ARG A 81 22.22 14.61 2.63
CA ARG A 81 21.17 15.25 1.83
C ARG A 81 20.94 16.71 2.21
N LEU A 82 21.41 17.15 3.37
CA LEU A 82 21.14 18.49 3.84
C LEU A 82 22.08 19.45 3.12
N PRO A 83 21.58 20.58 2.60
CA PRO A 83 22.45 21.62 2.07
C PRO A 83 23.44 22.05 3.17
N PRO A 84 24.70 22.37 2.80
CA PRO A 84 25.70 22.81 3.75
C PRO A 84 25.17 24.01 4.54
N GLU A 85 25.49 24.08 5.83
CA GLU A 85 25.13 25.23 6.66
C GLU A 85 25.71 26.52 6.04
N PRO A 86 24.98 27.65 6.02
CA PRO A 86 23.84 28.05 6.85
C PRO A 86 22.46 27.78 6.21
N ARG A 87 21.59 27.04 6.92
CA ARG A 87 20.24 26.70 6.44
C ARG A 87 19.29 27.89 6.58
N LEU A 88 18.71 28.33 5.47
CA LEU A 88 17.66 29.36 5.42
C LEU A 88 16.27 28.83 5.85
N GLN A 89 16.20 28.17 7.00
CA GLN A 89 14.95 27.89 7.72
C GLN A 89 15.12 28.22 9.21
N GLY A 90 15.66 29.41 9.48
CA GLY A 90 15.71 30.01 10.80
C GLY A 90 14.44 30.83 11.08
N ALA A 91 13.25 30.22 11.01
CA ALA A 91 12.09 30.82 11.64
C ALA A 91 12.27 30.65 13.16
N PRO A 92 12.39 31.73 13.95
CA PRO A 92 12.63 31.67 15.39
C PRO A 92 11.43 30.97 16.05
N GLY A 93 11.63 29.71 16.46
CA GLY A 93 10.60 28.88 17.10
C GLY A 93 10.76 27.37 16.86
N PHE A 94 11.37 26.94 15.75
CA PHE A 94 11.48 25.51 15.41
C PHE A 94 12.83 24.85 15.74
N GLY A 95 13.88 25.64 16.00
CA GLY A 95 15.23 25.12 16.26
C GLY A 95 15.52 24.70 17.71
N GLU A 96 14.90 25.34 18.70
CA GLU A 96 15.28 25.16 20.11
C GLU A 96 14.38 24.18 20.89
N THR A 97 13.22 23.80 20.35
CA THR A 97 12.27 22.95 21.08
C THR A 97 12.44 21.46 20.80
N LEU A 98 13.15 21.06 19.73
CA LEU A 98 13.35 19.65 19.40
C LEU A 98 14.35 18.95 20.34
N ALA A 99 15.45 19.61 20.71
CA ALA A 99 16.40 19.10 21.70
C ALA A 99 15.84 19.12 23.13
N LYS A 100 15.01 20.11 23.45
CA LYS A 100 14.38 20.26 24.77
C LYS A 100 13.19 19.31 24.97
N SER A 101 12.45 18.99 23.90
CA SER A 101 11.36 17.99 23.94
C SER A 101 11.87 16.54 23.90
N ALA A 102 13.05 16.29 23.32
CA ALA A 102 13.71 14.97 23.39
C ALA A 102 14.19 14.63 24.83
N THR A 103 14.43 15.65 25.66
CA THR A 103 14.93 15.47 27.04
C THR A 103 13.80 15.40 28.08
N LEU A 104 12.55 15.72 27.73
CA LEU A 104 11.44 15.89 28.69
C LEU A 104 10.28 14.90 28.56
N MET A 105 10.40 13.83 27.76
CA MET A 105 9.46 12.71 27.87
C MET A 105 10.13 11.57 28.63
N PRO A 106 9.70 11.27 29.87
CA PRO A 106 9.90 9.96 30.45
C PRO A 106 9.34 8.95 29.46
N ALA A 107 10.12 7.92 29.20
CA ALA A 107 9.69 6.73 28.51
C ALA A 107 8.49 6.13 29.24
N GLU A 108 7.27 6.46 28.81
CA GLU A 108 6.08 5.68 29.14
C GLU A 108 6.00 4.54 28.12
N GLU A 109 6.85 3.55 28.40
CA GLU A 109 6.60 2.11 28.36
C GLU A 109 5.21 1.68 27.85
N SER A 110 5.20 0.98 26.71
CA SER A 110 4.29 -0.13 26.40
C SER A 110 4.83 -0.83 25.16
N GLU A 111 5.82 -1.68 25.42
CA GLU A 111 6.49 -2.53 24.47
C GLU A 111 5.54 -3.53 23.80
N ALA A 112 5.49 -3.53 22.47
CA ALA A 112 5.41 -4.78 21.73
C ALA A 112 6.85 -5.11 21.28
N PRO A 113 7.38 -6.31 21.59
CA PRO A 113 8.78 -6.61 21.40
C PRO A 113 9.04 -6.88 19.92
N GLY A 114 9.60 -5.88 19.23
CA GLY A 114 9.82 -5.99 17.79
C GLY A 114 10.69 -4.87 17.22
N ALA A 115 11.96 -4.83 17.64
CA ALA A 115 13.08 -4.21 16.92
C ALA A 115 12.82 -2.87 16.20
N THR A 116 12.84 -1.76 16.94
CA THR A 116 12.97 -0.44 16.30
C THR A 116 14.46 -0.07 16.19
N ARG A 117 15.03 -0.38 15.03
CA ARG A 117 16.36 0.05 14.58
C ARG A 117 16.41 1.60 14.58
N PRO A 118 17.52 2.27 14.98
CA PRO A 118 17.64 3.72 14.82
C PRO A 118 17.56 4.03 13.32
N GLY A 119 16.51 4.75 12.91
CA GLY A 119 16.20 5.01 11.49
C GLY A 119 14.97 4.28 10.95
N SER A 120 14.22 3.52 11.77
CA SER A 120 12.89 3.06 11.36
C SER A 120 11.97 4.29 11.18
N PRO A 121 11.27 4.43 10.05
CA PRO A 121 10.39 5.57 9.83
C PRO A 121 9.34 5.59 10.93
N LYS A 122 9.27 6.70 11.67
CA LYS A 122 8.22 6.91 12.67
C LYS A 122 6.88 6.66 11.96
N ASN A 123 6.03 5.82 12.56
CA ASN A 123 4.72 5.45 11.98
C ASN A 123 4.04 6.72 11.43
N PRO A 124 3.58 6.77 10.17
CA PRO A 124 3.06 8.00 9.54
C PRO A 124 1.98 8.71 10.36
N LEU A 125 1.29 8.00 11.25
CA LEU A 125 0.31 8.56 12.18
C LEU A 125 0.93 9.46 13.27
N TRP A 126 2.26 9.49 13.44
CA TRP A 126 2.93 10.26 14.50
C TRP A 126 2.81 11.77 14.28
N GLU A 127 2.97 12.25 13.04
CA GLU A 127 2.81 13.67 12.69
C GLU A 127 1.37 14.12 12.90
N ILE A 128 0.42 13.26 12.53
CA ILE A 128 -1.02 13.51 12.73
C ILE A 128 -1.34 13.66 14.22
N LYS A 129 -0.76 12.82 15.08
CA LYS A 129 -0.93 12.90 16.54
C LYS A 129 -0.31 14.18 17.11
N ALA A 130 0.87 14.56 16.64
CA ALA A 130 1.54 15.79 17.08
C ALA A 130 0.74 17.04 16.68
N LEU A 131 0.26 17.10 15.44
CA LEU A 131 -0.58 18.20 14.95
C LEU A 131 -1.91 18.27 15.71
N ARG A 132 -2.55 17.12 15.97
CA ARG A 132 -3.79 17.07 16.74
C ARG A 132 -3.60 17.64 18.14
N LYS A 133 -2.52 17.26 18.82
CA LYS A 133 -2.20 17.80 20.15
C LYS A 133 -2.03 19.33 20.13
N GLN A 134 -1.33 19.85 19.12
CA GLN A 134 -1.18 21.31 18.96
C GLN A 134 -2.52 22.02 18.73
N TRP A 135 -3.41 21.44 17.95
CA TRP A 135 -4.75 22.01 17.74
C TRP A 135 -5.62 21.94 18.99
N ASP A 136 -5.56 20.84 19.73
CA ASP A 136 -6.27 20.68 21.00
C ASP A 136 -5.76 21.71 22.03
N ASP A 137 -4.45 21.91 22.15
CA ASP A 137 -3.85 22.93 23.01
C ASP A 137 -4.31 24.35 22.62
N VAL A 138 -4.41 24.65 21.32
CA VAL A 138 -4.93 25.94 20.84
C VAL A 138 -6.42 26.09 21.14
N LEU A 139 -7.22 25.02 21.10
CA LEU A 139 -8.65 25.08 21.44
C LEU A 139 -8.87 25.32 22.93
N GLU A 140 -8.01 24.79 23.80
CA GLU A 140 -8.13 24.93 25.26
C GLU A 140 -7.47 26.22 25.79
N GLN A 141 -6.26 26.51 25.29
CA GLN A 141 -5.36 27.56 25.79
C GLN A 141 -5.09 28.66 24.75
N GLY A 142 -5.92 28.74 23.72
CA GLY A 142 -5.74 29.63 22.57
C GLY A 142 -5.42 31.08 22.94
N PRO A 143 -4.58 31.75 22.12
CA PRO A 143 -4.14 33.11 22.39
C PRO A 143 -5.30 34.10 22.41
N ILE A 144 -5.13 35.14 23.23
CA ILE A 144 -6.12 36.20 23.41
C ILE A 144 -5.73 37.40 22.52
N ASP A 145 -6.71 37.94 21.79
CA ASP A 145 -6.59 39.17 21.02
C ASP A 145 -6.29 40.38 21.91
N GLN A 146 -5.86 41.48 21.29
CA GLN A 146 -5.79 42.79 21.92
C GLN A 146 -7.13 43.23 22.54
N ASN A 147 -8.25 42.72 22.01
CA ASN A 147 -9.60 42.96 22.50
C ASN A 147 -10.03 42.02 23.64
N GLY A 148 -9.14 41.17 24.16
CA GLY A 148 -9.44 40.23 25.25
C GLY A 148 -10.20 38.97 24.81
N LYS A 149 -10.44 38.78 23.51
CA LYS A 149 -11.15 37.62 22.95
C LYS A 149 -10.21 36.50 22.55
N ARG A 150 -10.55 35.25 22.87
CA ARG A 150 -9.74 34.09 22.50
C ARG A 150 -9.93 33.73 21.03
N TYR A 151 -8.83 33.47 20.31
CA TYR A 151 -8.86 32.87 18.98
C TYR A 151 -8.52 31.39 19.08
N GLY A 152 -9.47 30.53 18.70
CA GLY A 152 -9.39 29.09 18.90
C GLY A 152 -10.12 28.66 20.16
N MET A 153 -11.45 28.54 20.07
CA MET A 153 -12.27 27.97 21.14
C MET A 153 -13.13 26.84 20.56
N PRO A 154 -13.63 25.91 21.39
CA PRO A 154 -14.55 24.89 20.92
C PRO A 154 -15.79 25.52 20.29
N ILE A 155 -16.28 24.91 19.21
CA ILE A 155 -17.42 25.43 18.43
C ILE A 155 -18.64 25.65 19.31
N GLU A 156 -18.90 24.78 20.29
CA GLU A 156 -20.05 24.93 21.19
C GLU A 156 -19.93 26.18 22.07
N THR A 157 -18.75 26.44 22.62
CA THR A 157 -18.49 27.67 23.38
C THR A 157 -18.62 28.90 22.48
N ALA A 158 -18.15 28.82 21.23
CA ALA A 158 -18.27 29.91 20.27
C ALA A 158 -19.74 30.24 19.95
N LYS A 159 -20.60 29.22 19.80
CA LYS A 159 -22.04 29.43 19.61
C LYS A 159 -22.66 30.16 20.80
N GLU A 160 -22.34 29.74 22.02
CA GLU A 160 -22.84 30.40 23.23
C GLU A 160 -22.39 31.86 23.32
N GLU A 161 -21.13 32.15 22.97
CA GLU A 161 -20.59 33.51 22.98
C GLU A 161 -21.24 34.39 21.91
N ILE A 162 -21.46 33.85 20.70
CA ILE A 162 -22.19 34.55 19.62
C ILE A 162 -23.64 34.80 20.00
N LEU A 163 -24.31 33.84 20.64
CA LEU A 163 -25.69 34.02 21.12
C LEU A 163 -25.77 35.11 22.19
N LYS A 164 -24.77 35.21 23.08
CA LYS A 164 -24.66 36.29 24.07
C LYS A 164 -24.37 37.65 23.43
N GLN A 165 -23.48 37.68 22.44
CA GLN A 165 -23.04 38.93 21.79
C GLN A 165 -24.07 39.45 20.75
N GLY A 166 -24.91 38.56 20.22
CA GLY A 166 -25.80 38.85 19.11
C GLY A 166 -25.09 38.75 17.76
N LEU A 167 -25.83 38.33 16.72
CA LEU A 167 -25.29 38.24 15.36
C LEU A 167 -25.09 39.67 14.80
N PRO A 168 -23.89 40.00 14.27
CA PRO A 168 -23.69 41.28 13.63
C PRO A 168 -24.52 41.34 12.35
N VAL A 169 -25.56 42.17 12.34
CA VAL A 169 -26.36 42.44 11.14
C VAL A 169 -25.69 43.57 10.36
N ARG A 170 -25.43 43.33 9.07
CA ARG A 170 -24.94 44.36 8.16
C ARG A 170 -26.01 45.46 8.02
N PRO A 171 -25.70 46.75 8.28
CA PRO A 171 -26.66 47.81 7.99
C PRO A 171 -26.93 47.85 6.48
N GLN A 172 -28.21 47.76 6.11
CA GLN A 172 -28.65 47.88 4.73
C GLN A 172 -28.70 49.38 4.38
N GLU A 173 -27.65 49.92 3.78
CA GLU A 173 -27.68 51.28 3.22
C GLU A 173 -28.67 51.31 2.03
N ALA A 174 -29.90 51.76 2.30
CA ALA A 174 -30.84 52.14 1.27
C ALA A 174 -30.29 53.36 0.54
N GLY A 175 -29.76 53.15 -0.67
CA GLY A 175 -29.17 54.18 -1.51
C GLY A 175 -30.16 55.30 -1.85
N SER A 176 -30.10 56.39 -1.08
CA SER A 176 -30.77 57.65 -1.42
C SER A 176 -29.95 58.39 -2.47
N ARG A 177 -30.08 57.97 -3.74
CA ARG A 177 -29.59 58.73 -4.90
C ARG A 177 -30.68 59.73 -5.30
N LYS A 178 -30.65 60.94 -4.74
CA LYS A 178 -31.46 62.07 -5.24
C LYS A 178 -30.71 62.76 -6.38
N GLN A 179 -31.45 62.97 -7.46
CA GLN A 179 -31.13 63.81 -8.62
C GLN A 179 -31.07 65.29 -8.23
#